data_AF-A0A5K0WRX8-F1
#
_entry.id   AF-A0A5K0WRX8-F1
#
_cell.length_a   1.000
_cell.length_b   1.000
_cell.length_c   1.000
_cell.angle_alpha   90.00
_cell.angle_beta   90.00
_cell.angle_gamma   90.00
#
_symmetry.space_group_name_H-M   'P 1'
#
loop_
_entity.id
_entity.type
_entity.pdbx_description
1 polymer ?
#
loop_
_entity_poly.entity_id
_entity_poly.type
_entity_poly.pdbx_seq_one_letter_code
_entity_poly.pdbx_strand_id
1 'polypeptide(L)'
;SSSSTINQTEIGVVRTENVPMQVINLRLTKENYFSWSPAMTMGIAGRDRMAYIDGSNPKPAKTSGVWRTWFLEDNQVKTWIVNSVSADIQPLILRKKTARDMW
;
A
#
# COMPACT_ATOMS: atom_id res chain seq x y z
N SER A 1 -2.51 -32.70 -44.69
CA SER A 1 -1.30 -32.89 -43.88
C SER A 1 -0.80 -31.54 -43.40
N SER A 2 -0.86 -31.36 -42.08
CA SER A 2 -0.12 -30.40 -41.24
C SER A 2 -0.16 -28.91 -41.59
N SER A 3 -1.25 -28.24 -41.18
CA SER A 3 -1.17 -26.83 -40.77
C SER A 3 -0.76 -26.78 -39.30
N SER A 4 0.44 -26.30 -39.02
CA SER A 4 0.91 -26.03 -37.67
C SER A 4 0.58 -24.58 -37.30
N THR A 5 -0.46 -24.44 -36.48
CA THR A 5 -0.79 -23.24 -35.72
C THR A 5 0.41 -22.86 -34.85
N ILE A 6 1.04 -21.72 -35.11
CA ILE A 6 2.03 -21.16 -34.20
C ILE A 6 1.24 -20.50 -33.07
N ASN A 7 1.28 -21.13 -31.89
CA ASN A 7 0.73 -20.61 -30.65
C ASN A 7 1.41 -19.27 -30.35
N GLN A 8 0.63 -18.20 -30.40
CA GLN A 8 1.01 -16.89 -29.90
C GLN A 8 1.24 -17.03 -28.39
N THR A 9 2.50 -17.03 -28.00
CA THR A 9 2.95 -16.96 -26.62
C THR A 9 2.26 -15.78 -25.95
N GLU A 10 1.39 -16.05 -24.96
CA GLU A 10 0.95 -15.07 -23.98
C GLU A 10 2.19 -14.52 -23.30
N ILE A 11 2.74 -13.44 -23.84
CA ILE A 11 3.63 -12.56 -23.11
C ILE A 11 2.75 -12.00 -22.01
N GLY A 12 2.86 -12.60 -20.82
CA GLY A 12 2.20 -12.10 -19.62
C GLY A 12 2.51 -10.62 -19.52
N VAL A 13 1.52 -9.79 -19.83
CA VAL A 13 1.59 -8.35 -19.61
C VAL A 13 1.71 -8.22 -18.10
N VAL A 14 2.95 -8.05 -17.62
CA VAL A 14 3.18 -7.49 -16.30
C VAL A 14 2.57 -6.10 -16.39
N ARG A 15 1.30 -5.98 -15.98
CA ARG A 15 0.70 -4.68 -15.74
C ARG A 15 1.53 -4.08 -14.62
N THR A 16 2.46 -3.20 -14.97
CA THR A 16 3.02 -2.26 -14.01
C THR A 16 1.86 -1.34 -13.64
N GLU A 17 1.06 -1.76 -12.67
CA GLU A 17 0.03 -0.92 -12.10
C GLU A 17 0.75 0.32 -11.55
N ASN A 18 0.49 1.48 -12.14
CA ASN A 18 1.04 2.75 -11.69
C ASN A 18 0.35 3.10 -10.36
N VAL A 19 0.85 2.54 -9.27
CA VAL A 19 0.35 2.85 -7.95
C VAL A 19 0.80 4.25 -7.57
N PRO A 20 -0.12 5.19 -7.28
CA PRO A 20 0.26 6.55 -6.96
C PRO A 20 1.06 6.60 -5.66
N MET A 21 2.05 7.47 -5.61
CA MET A 21 2.90 7.68 -4.41
C MET A 21 2.13 8.31 -3.24
N GLN A 22 0.98 8.92 -3.51
CA GLN A 22 0.09 9.55 -2.53
C GLN A 22 -1.37 9.26 -2.91
N VAL A 23 -2.22 9.07 -1.90
CA VAL A 23 -3.68 8.87 -2.09
C VAL A 23 -4.51 10.09 -1.71
N ILE A 24 -3.88 11.06 -1.04
CA ILE A 24 -4.47 12.34 -0.66
C ILE A 24 -3.43 13.45 -0.77
N ASN A 25 -3.91 14.70 -0.95
CA ASN A 25 -3.05 15.90 -0.95
C ASN A 25 -2.98 16.59 0.43
N LEU A 26 -3.79 16.17 1.40
CA LEU A 26 -3.82 16.76 2.74
C LEU A 26 -2.64 16.24 3.57
N ARG A 27 -1.80 17.16 4.04
CA ARG A 27 -0.63 16.84 4.86
C ARG A 27 -0.98 16.86 6.35
N LEU A 28 -0.71 15.78 7.09
CA LEU A 28 -0.87 15.72 8.54
C LEU A 28 0.10 16.68 9.23
N THR A 29 -0.45 17.51 10.10
CA THR A 29 0.26 18.36 11.06
C THR A 29 -0.19 18.00 12.48
N LYS A 30 0.31 18.70 13.49
CA LYS A 30 -0.07 18.43 14.89
C LYS A 30 -1.52 18.86 15.19
N GLU A 31 -2.11 19.68 14.32
CA GLU A 31 -3.38 20.36 14.55
C GLU A 31 -4.54 19.80 13.71
N ASN A 32 -4.27 19.04 12.64
CA ASN A 32 -5.28 18.70 11.64
C ASN A 32 -5.62 17.20 11.54
N TYR A 33 -5.27 16.40 12.56
CA TYR A 33 -5.54 14.97 12.58
C TYR A 33 -7.01 14.62 12.28
N PHE A 34 -7.96 15.38 12.82
CA PHE A 34 -9.39 15.17 12.60
C PHE A 34 -9.83 15.33 11.14
N SER A 35 -9.13 16.13 10.35
CA SER A 35 -9.38 16.26 8.90
C SER A 35 -8.55 15.26 8.10
N TRP A 36 -7.31 15.00 8.53
CA TRP A 36 -6.39 14.11 7.84
C TRP A 36 -6.82 12.64 7.91
N SER A 37 -7.23 12.15 9.09
CA SER A 37 -7.55 10.73 9.26
C SER A 37 -8.69 10.25 8.35
N PRO A 38 -9.87 10.91 8.26
CA PRO A 38 -10.92 10.46 7.35
C PRO A 38 -10.50 10.60 5.87
N ALA A 39 -9.76 11.64 5.50
CA ALA A 39 -9.25 11.80 4.14
C ALA A 39 -8.30 10.64 3.77
N MET A 40 -7.35 10.32 4.63
CA MET A 40 -6.41 9.24 4.40
C MET A 40 -7.11 7.87 4.38
N THR A 41 -8.06 7.64 5.30
CA THR A 41 -8.90 6.45 5.29
C THR A 41 -9.65 6.29 3.96
N MET A 42 -10.26 7.36 3.42
CA MET A 42 -10.90 7.31 2.11
C MET A 42 -9.92 6.97 0.98
N GLY A 43 -8.72 7.56 1.00
CA GLY A 43 -7.67 7.28 0.01
C GLY A 43 -7.18 5.83 0.03
N ILE A 44 -6.99 5.26 1.22
CA ILE A 44 -6.58 3.86 1.43
C ILE A 44 -7.73 2.91 1.05
N ALA A 45 -8.96 3.21 1.45
CA ALA A 45 -10.14 2.41 1.14
C ALA A 45 -10.44 2.39 -0.36
N GLY A 46 -10.29 3.52 -1.07
CA GLY A 46 -10.41 3.60 -2.52
C GLY A 46 -9.33 2.82 -3.30
N ARG A 47 -8.41 2.15 -2.60
CA ARG A 47 -7.39 1.25 -3.15
C ARG A 47 -7.48 -0.16 -2.59
N ASP A 48 -8.52 -0.47 -1.82
CA ASP A 48 -8.72 -1.78 -1.21
C ASP A 48 -7.52 -2.22 -0.34
N ARG A 49 -7.06 -1.32 0.54
CA ARG A 49 -5.92 -1.57 1.44
C ARG A 49 -6.22 -1.29 2.91
N MET A 50 -7.50 -1.16 3.29
CA MET A 50 -7.90 -0.89 4.69
C MET A 50 -7.42 -1.96 5.67
N ALA A 51 -7.38 -3.21 5.21
CA ALA A 51 -7.02 -4.36 6.03
C ALA A 51 -5.59 -4.27 6.64
N TYR A 52 -4.73 -3.43 6.06
CA TYR A 52 -3.36 -3.18 6.53
C TYR A 52 -3.26 -2.14 7.65
N ILE A 53 -4.31 -1.33 7.90
CA ILE A 53 -4.36 -0.36 8.99
C ILE A 53 -5.29 -0.78 10.13
N ASP A 54 -6.44 -1.40 9.82
CA ASP A 54 -7.33 -1.97 10.86
C ASP A 54 -6.81 -3.32 11.39
N GLY A 55 -5.93 -3.96 10.61
CA GLY A 55 -5.28 -5.22 10.88
C GLY A 55 -6.19 -6.44 10.88
N SER A 56 -7.27 -6.38 10.12
CA SER A 56 -8.01 -7.56 9.63
C SER A 56 -7.15 -8.45 8.72
N ASN A 57 -6.05 -7.94 8.15
CA ASN A 57 -5.02 -8.71 7.45
C ASN A 57 -3.69 -8.74 8.24
N PRO A 58 -3.56 -9.62 9.24
CA PRO A 58 -2.38 -9.67 10.10
C PRO A 58 -1.13 -10.12 9.34
N LYS A 59 0.04 -9.67 9.82
CA LYS A 59 1.33 -10.03 9.22
C LYS A 59 1.53 -11.55 9.18
N PRO A 60 1.65 -12.17 7.99
CA PRO A 60 1.88 -13.60 7.88
C PRO A 60 3.32 -13.97 8.24
N ALA A 61 3.55 -15.26 8.50
CA ALA A 61 4.90 -15.81 8.65
C ALA A 61 5.71 -15.59 7.36
N LYS A 62 7.03 -15.32 7.48
CA LYS A 62 7.92 -15.13 6.33
C LYS A 62 8.00 -16.32 5.38
N THR A 63 7.69 -17.52 5.88
CA THR A 63 7.66 -18.77 5.13
C THR A 63 6.35 -18.98 4.37
N SER A 64 5.34 -18.15 4.60
CA SER A 64 4.04 -18.26 3.94
C SER A 64 4.11 -17.76 2.50
N GLY A 65 3.41 -18.45 1.59
CA GLY A 65 3.31 -18.06 0.18
C GLY A 65 2.70 -16.67 -0.04
N VAL A 66 1.88 -16.18 0.91
CA VAL A 66 1.26 -14.84 0.83
C VAL A 66 2.13 -13.73 1.42
N TRP A 67 3.28 -14.06 2.04
CA TRP A 67 4.10 -13.06 2.73
C TRP A 67 4.61 -11.97 1.81
N ARG A 68 5.02 -12.34 0.58
CA ARG A 68 5.56 -11.38 -0.38
C ARG A 68 4.51 -10.35 -0.79
N THR A 69 3.29 -10.80 -1.12
CA THR A 69 2.18 -9.90 -1.46
C THR A 69 1.84 -8.99 -0.28
N TRP A 70 1.67 -9.56 0.91
CA TRP A 70 1.40 -8.80 2.12
C TRP A 70 2.48 -7.74 2.37
N PHE A 71 3.76 -8.10 2.23
CA PHE A 71 4.88 -7.18 2.43
C PHE A 71 4.88 -6.03 1.44
N LEU A 72 4.60 -6.28 0.15
CA LEU A 72 4.54 -5.24 -0.86
C LEU A 72 3.39 -4.27 -0.59
N GLU A 73 2.21 -4.81 -0.27
CA GLU A 73 1.02 -4.00 -0.01
C GLU A 73 1.12 -3.21 1.30
N ASP A 74 1.66 -3.80 2.36
CA ASP A 74 1.96 -3.08 3.61
C ASP A 74 2.93 -1.92 3.36
N ASN A 75 4.01 -2.13 2.60
CA ASN A 75 4.94 -1.05 2.26
C ASN A 75 4.33 0.02 1.34
N GLN A 76 3.36 -0.34 0.52
CA GLN A 76 2.61 0.63 -0.27
C GLN A 76 1.80 1.56 0.64
N VAL A 77 1.09 1.02 1.63
CA VAL A 77 0.34 1.83 2.61
C VAL A 77 1.28 2.67 3.45
N LYS A 78 2.42 2.11 3.89
CA LYS A 78 3.46 2.89 4.61
C LYS A 78 3.95 4.08 3.78
N THR A 79 4.14 3.89 2.47
CA THR A 79 4.55 4.96 1.55
C THR A 79 3.50 6.07 1.50
N TRP A 80 2.22 5.73 1.42
CA TRP A 80 1.14 6.72 1.46
C TRP A 80 1.10 7.49 2.78
N ILE A 81 1.25 6.80 3.92
CA ILE A 81 1.31 7.44 5.23
C ILE A 81 2.50 8.40 5.29
N VAL A 82 3.73 7.95 5.03
CA VAL A 82 4.95 8.78 5.09
C VAL A 82 4.84 10.02 4.20
N ASN A 83 4.34 9.86 2.98
CA ASN A 83 4.25 10.96 2.03
C ASN A 83 3.18 11.99 2.39
N SER A 84 2.23 11.62 3.25
CA SER A 84 1.14 12.48 3.70
C SER A 84 1.36 13.16 5.04
N VAL A 85 2.46 12.91 5.76
CA VAL A 85 2.71 13.56 7.06
C VAL A 85 3.77 14.65 6.97
N SER A 86 3.75 15.61 7.89
CA SER A 86 4.77 16.67 7.97
C SER A 86 6.16 16.10 8.31
N ALA A 87 7.20 16.87 8.00
CA ALA A 87 8.59 16.50 8.29
C ALA A 87 8.84 16.27 9.80
N ASP A 88 8.07 16.91 10.68
CA ASP A 88 8.15 16.70 12.13
C ASP A 88 7.59 15.34 12.57
N ILE A 89 6.63 14.79 11.82
CA ILE A 89 5.94 13.54 12.15
C ILE A 89 6.63 12.34 11.50
N GLN A 90 7.19 12.51 10.28
CA GLN A 90 7.84 11.41 9.55
C GLN A 90 8.82 10.58 10.40
N PRO A 91 9.76 11.18 11.18
CA PRO A 91 10.73 10.41 11.96
C PRO A 91 10.10 9.56 13.07
N LEU A 92 8.93 9.96 13.58
CA LEU A 92 8.22 9.27 14.65
C LEU A 92 7.61 7.95 14.19
N ILE A 93 7.24 7.87 12.91
CA ILE A 93 6.53 6.73 12.32
C ILE A 93 7.44 5.86 11.44
N LEU A 94 8.53 6.40 10.89
CA LEU A 94 9.36 5.70 9.90
C LEU A 94 9.97 4.37 10.40
N ARG A 95 10.23 4.26 11.71
CA ARG A 95 10.85 3.07 12.33
C ARG A 95 9.85 1.94 12.64
N LYS A 96 8.56 2.17 12.41
CA LYS A 96 7.50 1.20 12.68
C LYS A 96 7.53 0.06 11.66
N LYS A 97 7.16 -1.14 12.11
CA LYS A 97 7.36 -2.38 11.35
C LYS A 97 6.27 -2.64 10.32
N THR A 98 5.07 -2.11 10.54
CA THR A 98 3.88 -2.31 9.71
C THR A 98 3.16 -0.99 9.49
N ALA A 99 2.30 -0.90 8.47
CA ALA A 99 1.46 0.27 8.25
C ALA A 99 0.52 0.51 9.44
N ARG A 100 -0.02 -0.56 10.03
CA ARG A 100 -0.80 -0.51 11.27
C ARG A 100 -0.05 0.12 12.43
N ASP A 101 1.25 -0.13 12.56
CA ASP A 101 2.06 0.47 13.63
C ASP A 101 2.38 1.96 13.37
N MET A 102 2.26 2.41 12.12
CA MET A 102 2.44 3.82 11.70
C MET A 102 1.16 4.65 11.83
N TRP A 103 0.01 4.00 11.66
CA TRP A 103 -1.34 4.56 11.80
C TRP A 103 -1.62 4.92 13.26
#